data_AF-A0A520DVV0-F1
#
_entry.id   AF-A0A520DVV0-F1
#
_cell.length_a   1.000
_cell.length_b   1.000
_cell.length_c   1.000
_cell.angle_alpha   90.00
_cell.angle_beta   90.00
_cell.angle_gamma   90.00
#
_symmetry.space_group_name_H-M   'P 1'
#
loop_
_entity.id
_entity.type
_entity.pdbx_description
1 polymer ?
#
loop_
_entity_poly.entity_id
_entity_poly.type
_entity_poly.pdbx_seq_one_letter_code
_entity_poly.pdbx_strand_id
1 'polypeptide(L)'
;MSKIKHRFVILDIFRGIFASFVVFYHMSAFSNTAILNNKFITHADVFVDFFFVLSGFVVCYSYQTINSAKELKTFLFKRIRRLYPLHLVLLLLFLFLELTKLVLYRYVAINNTLDNSTITFFTSLFLVNSIKFPGVNDLSWNMVSWSISAELISYIVFAFSCFFVAKLKLERFKIFFYAILSLVPFLVLY
;
A
#
# COMPACT_ATOMS: atom_id res chain seq x y z
N MET A 1 32.25 -2.03 6.68
CA MET A 1 31.68 -1.13 7.71
C MET A 1 30.24 -0.82 7.35
N SER A 2 29.28 -1.43 8.04
CA SER A 2 27.84 -1.16 7.84
C SER A 2 27.57 0.30 8.19
N LYS A 3 27.26 1.15 7.20
CA LYS A 3 26.74 2.50 7.49
C LYS A 3 25.46 2.31 8.30
N ILE A 4 25.51 2.59 9.60
CA ILE A 4 24.32 2.64 10.45
C ILE A 4 23.39 3.67 9.80
N LYS A 5 22.29 3.19 9.22
CA LYS A 5 21.26 4.09 8.68
C LYS A 5 20.69 4.86 9.86
N HIS A 6 20.70 6.19 9.76
CA HIS A 6 20.12 7.07 10.76
C HIS A 6 18.68 6.63 11.06
N ARG A 7 18.40 6.31 12.32
CA ARG A 7 17.06 5.94 12.79
C ARG A 7 16.35 7.20 13.27
N PHE A 8 15.17 7.46 12.69
CA PHE A 8 14.36 8.61 13.07
C PHE A 8 13.38 8.23 14.17
N VAL A 9 13.81 8.32 15.44
CA VAL A 9 12.99 7.94 16.61
C VAL A 9 11.66 8.71 16.65
N ILE A 10 11.69 10.00 16.31
CA ILE A 10 10.48 10.84 16.27
C ILE A 10 9.46 10.28 15.26
N LEU A 11 9.93 9.80 14.10
CA LEU A 11 9.04 9.19 13.10
C LEU A 11 8.48 7.85 13.57
N ASP A 12 9.24 7.07 14.34
CA ASP A 12 8.74 5.83 14.95
C ASP A 12 7.60 6.11 15.94
N ILE A 13 7.69 7.17 16.73
CA ILE A 13 6.63 7.60 17.67
C ILE A 13 5.37 8.01 16.90
N PHE A 14 5.51 8.89 15.90
CA PHE A 14 4.37 9.31 15.07
C PHE A 14 3.71 8.13 14.36
N ARG A 15 4.49 7.16 13.85
CA ARG A 15 3.95 5.92 13.27
C ARG A 15 3.08 5.16 14.27
N GLY A 16 3.52 5.04 15.52
CA GLY A 16 2.73 4.37 16.56
C GLY A 16 1.40 5.07 16.81
N ILE A 17 1.44 6.38 17.05
CA ILE A 17 0.24 7.20 17.33
C ILE A 17 -0.74 7.15 16.16
N PHE A 18 -0.26 7.38 14.94
CA PHE A 18 -1.11 7.42 13.75
C PHE A 18 -1.65 6.05 13.35
N ALA A 19 -0.88 4.97 13.56
CA ALA A 19 -1.39 3.62 13.36
C ALA A 19 -2.56 3.30 14.31
N SER A 20 -2.49 3.77 15.56
CA SER A 20 -3.60 3.62 16.51
C SER A 20 -4.86 4.35 16.04
N PHE A 21 -4.74 5.55 15.48
CA PHE A 21 -5.89 6.26 14.92
C PHE A 21 -6.50 5.56 13.71
N VAL A 22 -5.69 4.96 12.82
CA VAL A 22 -6.18 4.14 11.70
C VAL A 22 -6.94 2.91 12.20
N VAL A 23 -6.49 2.29 13.30
CA VAL A 23 -7.23 1.20 13.93
C VAL A 23 -8.59 1.67 14.44
N PHE A 24 -8.65 2.82 15.12
CA PHE A 24 -9.92 3.38 15.59
C PHE A 24 -10.85 3.77 14.44
N TYR A 25 -10.31 4.30 13.34
CA TYR A 25 -11.07 4.56 12.12
C TYR A 25 -11.76 3.29 11.62
N HIS A 26 -11.03 2.18 11.47
CA HIS A 26 -11.63 0.91 11.05
C HIS A 26 -12.61 0.34 12.07
N MET A 27 -12.36 0.49 13.36
CA MET A 27 -13.30 0.06 14.41
C MET A 27 -14.62 0.85 14.38
N SER A 28 -14.60 2.12 13.97
CA SER A 28 -15.80 2.97 13.89
C SER A 28 -16.86 2.43 12.91
N ALA A 29 -16.44 1.64 11.91
CA ALA A 29 -17.34 0.99 10.97
C ALA A 29 -18.11 -0.20 11.58
N PHE A 30 -17.61 -0.78 12.68
CA PHE A 30 -18.17 -1.98 13.32
C PHE A 30 -18.83 -1.70 14.67
N SER A 31 -18.70 -0.50 15.21
CA SER A 31 -19.21 -0.12 16.53
C SER A 31 -19.77 1.29 16.49
N ASN A 32 -20.96 1.49 17.08
CA ASN A 32 -21.61 2.79 17.17
C ASN A 32 -21.49 3.36 18.59
N THR A 33 -20.41 4.10 18.86
CA THR A 33 -20.14 4.74 20.15
C THR A 33 -19.72 6.19 19.95
N ALA A 34 -20.05 7.07 20.90
CA ALA A 34 -19.66 8.48 20.82
C ALA A 34 -18.14 8.71 20.73
N ILE A 35 -17.35 7.75 21.26
CA ILE A 35 -15.88 7.81 21.24
C ILE A 35 -15.34 7.47 19.85
N LEU A 36 -15.86 6.45 19.17
CA LEU A 36 -15.37 6.01 17.86
C LEU A 36 -16.00 6.76 16.69
N ASN A 37 -17.24 7.23 16.83
CA ASN A 37 -18.01 7.87 15.75
C ASN A 37 -18.02 9.41 15.87
N ASN A 38 -16.93 9.99 16.38
CA ASN A 38 -16.73 11.43 16.38
C ASN A 38 -16.06 11.89 15.07
N LYS A 39 -16.20 13.18 14.74
CA LYS A 39 -15.67 13.76 13.49
C LYS A 39 -14.16 13.55 13.30
N PHE A 40 -13.38 13.44 14.36
CA PHE A 40 -11.94 13.25 14.25
C PHE A 40 -11.60 11.82 13.83
N ILE A 41 -12.15 10.81 14.51
CA ILE A 41 -11.88 9.39 14.22
C ILE A 41 -12.43 8.98 12.85
N THR A 42 -13.59 9.50 12.44
CA THR A 42 -14.17 9.19 11.13
C THR A 42 -13.37 9.75 9.94
N HIS A 43 -12.42 10.67 10.18
CA HIS A 43 -11.51 11.21 9.16
C HIS A 43 -10.05 10.85 9.45
N ALA A 44 -9.80 9.87 10.33
CA ALA A 44 -8.46 9.41 10.66
C ALA A 44 -7.85 8.51 9.56
N ASP A 45 -8.58 8.23 8.49
CA ASP A 45 -8.06 7.64 7.25
C ASP A 45 -6.98 8.50 6.58
N VAL A 46 -6.99 9.83 6.78
CA VAL A 46 -5.93 10.75 6.31
C VAL A 46 -4.53 10.35 6.81
N PHE A 47 -4.43 9.64 7.94
CA PHE A 47 -3.15 9.15 8.43
C PHE A 47 -2.54 8.06 7.54
N VAL A 48 -3.33 7.38 6.70
CA VAL A 48 -2.83 6.47 5.67
C VAL A 48 -1.98 7.24 4.65
N ASP A 49 -2.41 8.44 4.25
CA ASP A 49 -1.63 9.32 3.36
C ASP A 49 -0.30 9.74 3.98
N PHE A 50 -0.31 10.03 5.28
CA PHE A 50 0.92 10.30 6.02
C PHE A 50 1.90 9.13 5.94
N PHE A 51 1.43 7.88 6.06
CA PHE A 51 2.29 6.70 5.93
C PHE A 51 2.90 6.58 4.53
N PHE A 52 2.15 6.91 3.47
CA PHE A 52 2.68 6.93 2.10
C PHE A 52 3.80 7.97 1.94
N VAL A 53 3.57 9.21 2.37
CA VAL A 53 4.57 10.30 2.30
C VAL A 53 5.82 9.92 3.10
N LEU A 54 5.64 9.39 4.30
CA LEU A 54 6.72 8.95 5.16
C LEU A 54 7.50 7.78 4.56
N SER A 55 6.83 6.83 3.91
CA SER A 55 7.46 5.73 3.19
C SER A 55 8.36 6.26 2.06
N GLY A 56 7.83 7.19 1.26
CA GLY A 56 8.57 7.88 0.20
C GLY A 56 9.81 8.61 0.74
N PHE A 57 9.66 9.39 1.81
CA PHE A 57 10.77 10.09 2.47
C PHE A 57 11.89 9.13 2.88
N VAL A 58 11.55 8.05 3.60
CA VAL A 58 12.54 7.07 4.09
C VAL A 58 13.24 6.35 2.93
N VAL A 59 12.52 6.07 1.84
CA VAL A 59 13.08 5.45 0.63
C VAL A 59 14.04 6.39 -0.09
N CYS A 60 13.62 7.61 -0.40
CA CYS A 60 14.47 8.62 -1.06
C CYS A 60 15.71 8.96 -0.23
N TYR A 61 15.58 9.05 1.10
CA TYR A 61 16.72 9.25 2.01
C TYR A 61 17.69 8.05 1.97
N SER A 62 17.14 6.83 1.91
CA SER A 62 17.91 5.59 1.91
C SER A 62 18.59 5.26 0.58
N TYR A 63 18.01 5.69 -0.53
CA TYR A 63 18.39 5.34 -1.90
C TYR A 63 18.39 6.61 -2.74
N GLN A 64 19.56 7.20 -2.92
CA GLN A 64 19.71 8.42 -3.72
C GLN A 64 19.82 8.10 -5.22
N THR A 65 20.41 6.96 -5.57
CA THR A 65 20.59 6.49 -6.95
C THR A 65 20.43 4.96 -7.03
N ILE A 66 20.08 4.48 -8.22
CA ILE A 66 20.06 3.05 -8.57
C ILE A 66 20.78 2.92 -9.91
N ASN A 67 22.06 2.55 -9.89
CA ASN A 67 22.92 2.65 -11.07
C ASN A 67 23.02 1.36 -11.87
N SER A 68 22.58 0.23 -11.30
CA SER A 68 22.73 -1.08 -11.93
C SER A 68 21.45 -1.91 -11.83
N ALA A 69 21.26 -2.83 -12.79
CA ALA A 69 20.17 -3.78 -12.76
C ALA A 69 20.20 -4.67 -11.50
N LYS A 70 21.40 -4.93 -10.96
CA LYS A 70 21.59 -5.66 -9.71
C LYS A 70 21.05 -4.88 -8.50
N GLU A 71 21.31 -3.58 -8.44
CA GLU A 71 20.76 -2.69 -7.40
C GLU A 71 19.24 -2.59 -7.51
N LEU A 72 18.71 -2.42 -8.72
CA LEU A 72 17.28 -2.39 -8.99
C LEU A 72 16.58 -3.66 -8.49
N LYS A 73 17.10 -4.84 -8.89
CA LYS A 73 16.58 -6.15 -8.45
C LYS A 73 16.67 -6.30 -6.93
N THR A 74 17.79 -5.89 -6.33
CA THR A 74 18.00 -5.96 -4.88
C THR A 74 17.01 -5.07 -4.13
N PHE A 75 16.74 -3.86 -4.64
CA PHE A 75 15.77 -2.93 -4.07
C PHE A 75 14.37 -3.55 -4.08
N LEU A 76 13.88 -3.96 -5.26
CA LEU A 76 12.53 -4.52 -5.42
C LEU A 76 12.34 -5.79 -4.59
N PHE A 77 13.31 -6.71 -4.62
CA PHE A 77 13.23 -7.96 -3.88
C PHE A 77 13.15 -7.73 -2.36
N LYS A 78 13.90 -6.75 -1.82
CA LYS A 78 13.82 -6.38 -0.40
C LYS A 78 12.44 -5.85 -0.01
N ARG A 79 11.73 -5.16 -0.91
CA ARG A 79 10.39 -4.62 -0.67
C ARG A 79 9.32 -5.70 -0.78
N ILE A 80 9.38 -6.54 -1.82
CA ILE A 80 8.45 -7.66 -2.01
C ILE A 80 8.54 -8.61 -0.82
N ARG A 81 9.74 -9.00 -0.38
CA ARG A 81 9.92 -9.88 0.79
C ARG A 81 9.37 -9.28 2.09
N ARG A 82 9.29 -7.94 2.19
CA ARG A 82 8.73 -7.27 3.36
C ARG A 82 7.20 -7.27 3.34
N LEU A 83 6.58 -7.05 2.18
CA LEU A 83 5.14 -6.86 2.07
C LEU A 83 4.38 -8.15 1.76
N TYR A 84 4.90 -8.96 0.83
CA TYR A 84 4.18 -10.08 0.24
C TYR A 84 3.86 -11.25 1.20
N PRO A 85 4.75 -11.66 2.13
CA PRO A 85 4.45 -12.81 2.99
C PRO A 85 3.21 -12.61 3.85
N LEU A 86 3.09 -11.43 4.48
CA LEU A 86 1.92 -11.11 5.31
C LEU A 86 0.65 -11.01 4.45
N HIS A 87 0.75 -10.33 3.29
CA HIS A 87 -0.36 -10.22 2.35
C HIS A 87 -0.88 -11.59 1.89
N LEU A 88 0.02 -12.49 1.52
CA LEU A 88 -0.34 -13.83 1.05
C LEU A 88 -1.06 -14.63 2.15
N VAL A 89 -0.57 -14.58 3.38
CA VAL A 89 -1.22 -15.24 4.53
C VAL A 89 -2.64 -14.73 4.72
N LEU A 90 -2.84 -13.39 4.70
CA LEU A 90 -4.16 -12.79 4.85
C LEU A 90 -5.07 -13.15 3.67
N LEU A 91 -4.56 -13.11 2.43
CA LEU A 91 -5.34 -13.46 1.24
C LEU A 91 -5.80 -14.92 1.28
N LEU A 92 -4.93 -15.85 1.68
CA LEU A 92 -5.28 -17.27 1.84
C LEU A 92 -6.28 -17.48 3.00
N LEU A 93 -6.16 -16.71 4.07
CA LEU A 93 -7.13 -16.73 5.16
C LEU A 93 -8.52 -16.27 4.68
N PHE A 94 -8.60 -15.16 3.93
CA PHE A 94 -9.86 -14.71 3.34
C PHE A 94 -10.43 -15.71 2.32
N LEU A 95 -9.56 -16.37 1.54
CA LEU A 95 -9.96 -17.46 0.65
C LEU A 95 -10.59 -18.61 1.43
N PHE A 96 -9.94 -19.06 2.51
CA PHE A 96 -10.46 -20.10 3.37
C PHE A 96 -11.81 -19.73 3.99
N LEU A 97 -11.97 -18.48 4.46
CA LEU A 97 -13.24 -17.98 4.97
C LEU A 97 -14.33 -18.00 3.90
N GLU A 98 -14.02 -17.56 2.68
CA GLU A 98 -14.97 -17.55 1.56
C GLU A 98 -15.42 -18.97 1.18
N LEU A 99 -14.49 -19.93 1.11
CA LEU A 99 -14.82 -21.34 0.88
C LEU A 99 -15.68 -21.93 2.00
N THR A 100 -15.41 -21.55 3.24
CA THR A 100 -16.21 -22.00 4.40
C THR A 100 -17.65 -21.47 4.30
N LYS A 101 -17.86 -20.24 3.84
CA LYS A 101 -19.21 -19.70 3.60
C LYS A 101 -19.97 -20.52 2.55
N LEU A 102 -19.31 -20.95 1.47
CA LEU A 102 -19.94 -21.78 0.42
C LEU A 102 -20.40 -23.15 0.93
N VAL A 103 -19.82 -23.66 2.01
CA VAL A 103 -20.29 -24.91 2.67
C VAL A 103 -21.39 -24.61 3.68
N LEU A 104 -21.28 -23.51 4.43
CA LEU A 104 -22.16 -23.19 5.56
C LEU A 104 -23.37 -22.32 5.20
N TYR A 105 -23.51 -21.81 3.96
CA TYR A 105 -24.61 -20.93 3.58
C TYR A 105 -26.01 -21.53 3.81
N ARG A 106 -26.11 -22.87 3.84
CA ARG A 106 -27.37 -23.59 4.13
C ARG A 106 -27.74 -23.59 5.61
N TYR A 107 -26.79 -23.32 6.49
CA TYR A 107 -26.95 -23.43 7.95
C TYR A 107 -26.90 -22.07 8.66
N VAL A 108 -26.28 -21.06 8.06
CA VAL A 108 -26.11 -19.73 8.66
C VAL A 108 -26.42 -18.65 7.62
N ALA A 109 -27.14 -17.60 8.02
CA ALA A 109 -27.32 -16.41 7.19
C ALA A 109 -25.99 -15.63 7.13
N ILE A 110 -25.39 -15.57 5.94
CA ILE A 110 -24.09 -14.95 5.73
C ILE A 110 -24.29 -13.66 4.90
N ASN A 111 -23.91 -12.52 5.47
CA ASN A 111 -23.85 -11.26 4.73
C ASN A 111 -22.70 -11.31 3.72
N ASN A 112 -23.03 -11.17 2.43
CA ASN A 112 -22.04 -11.16 1.36
C ASN A 112 -21.86 -9.74 0.80
N THR A 113 -21.18 -8.90 1.59
CA THR A 113 -21.02 -7.47 1.29
C THR A 113 -19.88 -7.15 0.32
N LEU A 114 -18.99 -8.11 0.02
CA LEU A 114 -17.83 -7.91 -0.86
C LEU A 114 -18.00 -8.73 -2.14
N ASP A 115 -17.67 -8.11 -3.28
CA ASP A 115 -17.62 -8.77 -4.58
C ASP A 115 -16.29 -9.52 -4.75
N ASN A 116 -16.25 -10.74 -4.21
CA ASN A 116 -15.09 -11.63 -4.22
C ASN A 116 -15.10 -12.51 -5.47
N SER A 117 -14.73 -11.91 -6.61
CA SER A 117 -14.60 -12.61 -7.89
C SER A 117 -13.23 -13.26 -8.09
N THR A 118 -13.14 -14.23 -9.01
CA THR A 118 -11.85 -14.83 -9.41
C THR A 118 -10.88 -13.80 -9.97
N ILE A 119 -11.38 -12.80 -10.71
CA ILE A 119 -10.55 -11.73 -11.28
C ILE A 119 -9.92 -10.90 -10.14
N THR A 120 -10.74 -10.49 -9.16
CA THR A 120 -10.27 -9.70 -8.02
C THR A 120 -9.35 -10.48 -7.09
N PHE A 121 -9.45 -11.82 -7.08
CA PHE A 121 -8.50 -12.68 -6.37
C PHE A 121 -7.11 -12.57 -6.99
N PHE A 122 -7.01 -12.70 -8.31
CA PHE A 122 -5.73 -12.61 -9.01
C PHE A 122 -5.14 -11.21 -8.97
N THR A 123 -5.95 -10.16 -9.06
CA THR A 123 -5.43 -8.78 -8.90
C THR A 123 -4.90 -8.55 -7.48
N SER A 124 -5.58 -9.08 -6.47
CA SER A 124 -5.09 -9.05 -5.09
C SER A 124 -3.82 -9.88 -4.93
N LEU A 125 -3.78 -11.09 -5.50
CA LEU A 125 -2.62 -11.99 -5.45
C LEU A 125 -1.36 -11.33 -6.03
N PHE A 126 -1.50 -10.62 -7.15
CA PHE A 126 -0.37 -9.91 -7.76
C PHE A 126 -0.16 -8.48 -7.22
N LEU A 127 -0.93 -8.05 -6.21
CA LEU A 127 -0.88 -6.69 -5.64
C LEU A 127 -1.04 -5.60 -6.72
N VAL A 128 -1.96 -5.83 -7.66
CA VAL A 128 -2.36 -4.87 -8.71
C VAL A 128 -3.81 -4.40 -8.56
N ASN A 129 -4.43 -4.69 -7.42
CA ASN A 129 -5.82 -4.33 -7.12
C ASN A 129 -6.04 -2.83 -6.87
N SER A 130 -4.99 -2.02 -6.75
CA SER A 130 -5.11 -0.54 -6.75
C SER A 130 -5.09 0.10 -8.13
N ILE A 131 -4.90 -0.69 -9.19
CA ILE A 131 -5.00 -0.21 -10.56
C ILE A 131 -6.45 -0.34 -10.97
N LYS A 132 -7.04 0.76 -11.44
CA LYS A 132 -8.41 0.78 -11.98
C LYS A 132 -8.47 -0.06 -13.26
N PHE A 133 -8.81 -1.34 -13.12
CA PHE A 133 -9.15 -2.23 -14.23
C PHE A 133 -10.66 -2.34 -14.37
N PRO A 134 -11.20 -2.47 -15.61
CA PRO A 134 -12.63 -2.74 -15.80
C PRO A 134 -13.05 -4.01 -15.03
N GLY A 135 -14.05 -3.88 -14.14
CA GLY A 135 -14.54 -4.99 -13.32
C GLY A 135 -13.72 -5.31 -12.06
N VAL A 136 -12.75 -4.45 -11.71
CA VAL A 136 -12.00 -4.54 -10.45
C VAL A 136 -12.40 -3.38 -9.56
N ASN A 137 -13.03 -3.70 -8.43
CA ASN A 137 -13.33 -2.72 -7.39
C ASN A 137 -12.22 -2.75 -6.33
N ASP A 138 -11.92 -1.60 -5.72
CA ASP A 138 -10.85 -1.46 -4.72
C ASP A 138 -11.12 -2.25 -3.41
N LEU A 139 -12.33 -2.80 -3.25
CA LEU A 139 -12.86 -3.41 -2.02
C LEU A 139 -13.20 -4.91 -2.22
N SER A 140 -12.21 -5.72 -2.59
CA SER A 140 -12.38 -7.18 -2.75
C SER A 140 -11.38 -7.97 -1.90
N TRP A 141 -11.78 -9.16 -1.45
CA TRP A 141 -11.05 -10.11 -0.61
C TRP A 141 -10.52 -9.54 0.71
N ASN A 142 -9.50 -8.70 0.64
CA ASN A 142 -8.95 -7.96 1.76
C ASN A 142 -9.12 -6.46 1.47
N MET A 143 -10.10 -5.85 2.14
CA MET A 143 -10.44 -4.43 1.98
C MET A 143 -9.25 -3.49 2.17
N VAL A 144 -8.27 -3.83 3.02
CA VAL A 144 -7.12 -2.96 3.33
C VAL A 144 -5.94 -3.20 2.36
N SER A 145 -6.01 -4.23 1.50
CA SER A 145 -4.91 -4.62 0.63
C SER A 145 -4.57 -3.60 -0.46
N TRP A 146 -5.50 -2.71 -0.82
CA TRP A 146 -5.23 -1.64 -1.78
C TRP A 146 -4.02 -0.79 -1.34
N SER A 147 -3.88 -0.51 -0.05
CA SER A 147 -2.77 0.34 0.40
C SER A 147 -1.40 -0.32 0.14
N ILE A 148 -1.31 -1.64 0.30
CA ILE A 148 -0.09 -2.43 0.05
C ILE A 148 0.18 -2.51 -1.45
N SER A 149 -0.86 -2.68 -2.27
CA SER A 149 -0.75 -2.66 -3.73
C SER A 149 -0.23 -1.31 -4.22
N ALA A 150 -0.82 -0.21 -3.78
CA ALA A 150 -0.36 1.15 -4.08
C ALA A 150 1.09 1.39 -3.62
N GLU A 151 1.48 0.89 -2.44
CA GLU A 151 2.86 1.01 -1.94
C GLU A 151 3.86 0.26 -2.84
N LEU A 152 3.53 -0.97 -3.25
CA LEU A 152 4.38 -1.77 -4.14
C LEU A 152 4.52 -1.12 -5.52
N ILE A 153 3.42 -0.64 -6.10
CA ILE A 153 3.43 0.08 -7.38
C ILE A 153 4.31 1.33 -7.27
N SER A 154 4.16 2.11 -6.18
CA SER A 154 4.98 3.30 -5.94
C SER A 154 6.47 2.96 -5.83
N TYR A 155 6.83 1.84 -5.19
CA TYR A 155 8.22 1.37 -5.16
C TYR A 155 8.75 0.95 -6.53
N ILE A 156 7.93 0.31 -7.36
CA ILE A 156 8.29 -0.06 -8.73
C ILE A 156 8.55 1.22 -9.55
N VAL A 157 7.60 2.15 -9.54
CA VAL A 157 7.71 3.44 -10.24
C VAL A 157 8.97 4.19 -9.78
N PHE A 158 9.19 4.30 -8.47
CA PHE A 158 10.39 4.92 -7.91
C PHE A 158 11.67 4.22 -8.39
N ALA A 159 11.76 2.90 -8.29
CA ALA A 159 12.98 2.18 -8.60
C ALA A 159 13.36 2.29 -10.09
N PHE A 160 12.38 2.15 -10.98
CA PHE A 160 12.59 2.34 -12.41
C PHE A 160 12.91 3.80 -12.75
N SER A 161 12.25 4.77 -12.10
CA SER A 161 12.55 6.19 -12.32
C SER A 161 14.00 6.53 -11.97
N CYS A 162 14.51 6.11 -10.81
CA CYS A 162 15.91 6.29 -10.43
C CYS A 162 16.86 5.59 -11.40
N PHE A 163 16.52 4.37 -11.83
CA PHE A 163 17.34 3.60 -12.77
C PHE A 163 17.45 4.28 -14.14
N PHE A 164 16.34 4.79 -14.69
CA PHE A 164 16.35 5.48 -15.97
C PHE A 164 17.03 6.85 -15.90
N VAL A 165 16.81 7.63 -14.82
CA VAL A 165 17.50 8.90 -14.60
C VAL A 165 19.02 8.69 -14.57
N ALA A 166 19.51 7.67 -13.85
CA ALA A 166 20.92 7.33 -13.79
C ALA A 166 21.46 6.85 -15.15
N LYS A 167 20.76 5.92 -15.81
CA LYS A 167 21.18 5.33 -17.10
C LYS A 167 21.22 6.37 -18.23
N LEU A 168 20.25 7.29 -18.26
CA LEU A 168 20.16 8.36 -19.24
C LEU A 168 20.99 9.59 -18.86
N LYS A 169 21.69 9.57 -17.71
CA LYS A 169 22.51 10.68 -17.18
C LYS A 169 21.71 11.98 -17.01
N LEU A 170 20.43 11.88 -16.64
CA LEU A 170 19.50 13.01 -16.45
C LEU A 170 19.53 13.59 -15.02
N GLU A 171 20.58 13.33 -14.25
CA GLU A 171 20.70 13.71 -12.82
C GLU A 171 20.48 15.21 -12.58
N ARG A 172 20.88 16.08 -13.53
CA ARG A 172 20.65 17.53 -13.46
C ARG A 172 19.17 17.90 -13.45
N PHE A 173 18.33 17.11 -14.13
CA PHE A 173 16.89 17.37 -14.31
C PHE A 173 16.01 16.49 -13.42
N LYS A 174 16.59 15.71 -12.50
CA LYS A 174 15.85 14.74 -11.67
C LYS A 174 14.68 15.35 -10.90
N ILE A 175 14.84 16.58 -10.40
CA ILE A 175 13.78 17.28 -9.65
C ILE A 175 12.59 17.57 -10.56
N PHE A 176 12.84 18.10 -11.76
CA PHE A 176 11.80 18.33 -12.75
C PHE A 176 11.12 17.03 -13.19
N PHE A 177 11.92 15.98 -13.40
CA PHE A 177 11.39 14.66 -13.74
C PHE A 177 10.43 14.13 -12.66
N TYR A 178 10.81 14.18 -11.38
CA TYR A 178 9.95 13.74 -10.28
C TYR A 178 8.73 14.65 -10.06
N ALA A 179 8.87 15.96 -10.32
CA ALA A 179 7.74 16.89 -10.29
C ALA A 179 6.71 16.55 -11.38
N ILE A 180 7.16 16.29 -12.61
CA ILE A 180 6.27 15.88 -13.71
C ILE A 180 5.62 14.53 -13.38
N LEU A 181 6.40 13.56 -12.90
CA LEU A 181 5.91 12.23 -12.53
C LEU A 181 4.82 12.28 -11.45
N SER A 182 4.86 13.24 -10.55
CA SER A 182 3.84 13.44 -9.51
C SER A 182 2.65 14.29 -9.98
N LEU A 183 2.86 15.25 -10.89
CA LEU A 183 1.80 16.09 -11.46
C LEU A 183 0.91 15.34 -12.46
N VAL A 184 1.47 14.41 -13.25
CA VAL A 184 0.69 13.67 -14.26
C VAL A 184 -0.48 12.90 -13.66
N PRO A 185 -0.31 12.08 -12.58
CA PRO A 185 -1.44 11.44 -11.92
C PRO A 185 -2.47 12.42 -11.37
N PHE A 186 -2.03 13.57 -10.84
CA PHE A 186 -2.94 14.59 -10.32
C PHE A 186 -3.85 15.15 -11.42
N LEU A 187 -3.28 15.50 -12.58
CA LEU A 187 -4.02 16.04 -13.74
C LEU A 187 -4.92 15.01 -14.44
N VAL A 188 -4.61 13.72 -14.32
CA VAL A 188 -5.43 12.66 -14.92
C VAL A 188 -6.65 12.32 -14.04
N LEU A 189 -6.56 12.58 -12.74
CA LEU A 189 -7.59 12.21 -11.76
C LEU A 189 -8.49 13.38 -11.34
N TYR A 190 -8.07 14.63 -11.55
CA TYR A 190 -8.79 15.87 -11.22
C TYR A 190 -8.84 16.80 -12.42
#